data_AF-A0A9X1BNP6-F1
#
_entry.id   AF-A0A9X1BNP6-F1
#
_cell.length_a   1.000
_cell.length_b   1.000
_cell.length_c   1.000
_cell.angle_alpha   90.00
_cell.angle_beta   90.00
_cell.angle_gamma   90.00
#
_symmetry.space_group_name_H-M   'P 1'
#
loop_
_entity.id
_entity.type
_entity.pdbx_description
1 polymer ?
#
loop_
_entity_poly.entity_id
_entity_poly.type
_entity_poly.pdbx_seq_one_letter_code
_entity_poly.pdbx_strand_id
1 'polypeptide(L)'
;MALTAKNDTAAVTENLQASGNVTDNDLVKTVGRISFGTQSVNVPRDGSDVSLTTGHGTLTINRSGQYTFLANGAASEALAVGETATLVFQYDLVILSLLGLLTVAQRNVLLTLTITGTNDQPTVTAFSNGAVTEDNASPNLSTTVSVNFSDIDTRDVLSYSQTKTSGTLGGTLSLLSSNDSGTSGNAGSVSYTYRVANSATQFLAAGQTATETFTITANDGNGGTASQVVTVTVTGTNDRPTVTSFSNGAVTEDATSPELSTIVSANFSDIDTRDVLSYSQTKTSGTLGGTLSLLSSNDSGTSGNAGSVSYTYRVANSATQFLAAGQTATETFTITANDGNGGTASQVVTVTVTGTNDRPTVTSFSNGAVTEDATSPELSTIVSANFSDIDTRDVLSYSQTKTSGTLGGTLSLLSSNDSGTSGNAGSVSYTYRV
;
A
#
# COMPACT_ATOMS: atom_id res chain seq x y z
N MET A 1 -8.67 -81.08 42.03
CA MET A 1 -9.22 -79.72 41.78
C MET A 1 -9.31 -79.57 40.27
N ALA A 2 -10.48 -79.31 39.70
CA ALA A 2 -10.57 -79.07 38.27
C ALA A 2 -9.84 -77.75 37.98
N LEU A 3 -8.71 -77.81 37.26
CA LEU A 3 -8.04 -76.62 36.76
C LEU A 3 -8.91 -76.03 35.66
N THR A 4 -9.83 -75.15 36.05
CA THR A 4 -10.70 -74.44 35.11
C THR A 4 -9.86 -73.39 34.39
N ALA A 5 -9.88 -73.43 33.06
CA ALA A 5 -9.38 -72.35 32.23
C ALA A 5 -10.39 -71.19 32.30
N LYS A 6 -9.94 -69.98 32.62
CA LYS A 6 -10.78 -68.78 32.71
C LYS A 6 -10.28 -67.77 31.70
N ASN A 7 -11.20 -67.08 31.03
CA ASN A 7 -10.84 -65.95 30.19
C ASN A 7 -10.35 -64.79 31.05
N ASP A 8 -9.32 -64.11 30.56
CA ASP A 8 -8.71 -62.95 31.19
C ASP A 8 -9.18 -61.67 30.54
N THR A 9 -9.28 -60.62 31.35
CA THR A 9 -9.67 -59.29 30.90
C THR A 9 -8.75 -58.25 31.52
N ALA A 10 -8.23 -57.33 30.72
CA ALA A 10 -7.57 -56.14 31.23
C ALA A 10 -7.95 -54.90 30.42
N ALA A 11 -7.84 -53.74 31.06
CA ALA A 11 -8.09 -52.44 30.44
C ALA A 11 -6.80 -51.62 30.44
N VAL A 12 -6.65 -50.76 29.44
CA VAL A 12 -5.50 -49.87 29.29
C VAL A 12 -5.97 -48.58 28.65
N THR A 13 -5.39 -47.45 29.04
CA THR A 13 -5.55 -46.20 28.29
C THR A 13 -4.55 -46.20 27.14
N GLU A 14 -4.88 -45.55 26.02
CA GLU A 14 -3.92 -45.39 24.92
C GLU A 14 -2.58 -44.82 25.41
N ASN A 15 -1.51 -45.13 24.67
CA ASN A 15 -0.13 -44.78 25.02
C ASN A 15 0.39 -45.32 26.38
N LEU A 16 -0.44 -46.01 27.15
CA LEU A 16 -0.06 -46.66 28.40
C LEU A 16 0.12 -48.18 28.22
N GLN A 17 0.70 -48.78 29.26
CA GLN A 17 0.96 -50.20 29.32
C GLN A 17 0.05 -50.89 30.34
N ALA A 18 -0.63 -51.95 29.94
CA ALA A 18 -1.26 -52.91 30.85
C ALA A 18 -0.32 -54.09 31.09
N SER A 19 -0.40 -54.70 32.27
CA SER A 19 0.34 -55.93 32.59
C SER A 19 -0.53 -56.88 33.40
N GLY A 20 -0.22 -58.18 33.33
CA GLY A 20 -0.97 -59.20 34.06
C GLY A 20 -0.34 -60.58 33.91
N ASN A 21 -1.03 -61.61 34.41
CA ASN A 21 -0.67 -63.00 34.18
C ASN A 21 -1.91 -63.85 33.87
N VAL A 22 -1.97 -64.41 32.66
CA VAL A 22 -3.10 -65.23 32.19
C VAL A 22 -3.18 -66.65 32.79
N THR A 23 -2.13 -67.08 33.49
CA THR A 23 -2.13 -68.38 34.19
C THR A 23 -2.52 -68.27 35.66
N ASP A 24 -2.83 -67.06 36.15
CA ASP A 24 -3.02 -66.76 37.57
C ASP A 24 -1.81 -67.11 38.46
N ASN A 25 -0.60 -67.15 37.87
CA ASN A 25 0.64 -67.64 38.49
C ASN A 25 0.57 -69.12 38.94
N ASP A 26 -0.24 -69.93 38.28
CA ASP A 26 -0.33 -71.37 38.55
C ASP A 26 0.87 -72.12 37.93
N LEU A 27 1.70 -72.73 38.79
CA LEU A 27 2.94 -73.40 38.40
C LEU A 27 2.75 -74.60 37.45
N VAL A 28 1.54 -75.16 37.37
CA VAL A 28 1.25 -76.25 36.43
C VAL A 28 0.60 -75.76 35.13
N LYS A 29 0.41 -74.45 34.96
CA LYS A 29 -0.13 -73.84 33.73
C LYS A 29 0.96 -73.09 32.97
N THR A 30 1.01 -73.28 31.67
CA THR A 30 1.92 -72.53 30.79
C THR A 30 1.22 -72.10 29.51
N VAL A 31 1.73 -71.06 28.86
CA VAL A 31 1.26 -70.63 27.53
C VAL A 31 2.05 -71.40 26.46
N GLY A 32 1.34 -72.01 25.52
CA GLY A 32 1.93 -72.75 24.40
C GLY A 32 2.06 -71.92 23.12
N ARG A 33 1.01 -71.18 22.76
CA ARG A 33 0.92 -70.35 21.56
C ARG A 33 0.01 -69.16 21.86
N ILE A 34 0.30 -68.03 21.25
CA ILE A 34 -0.53 -66.82 21.28
C ILE A 34 -0.93 -66.46 19.84
N SER A 35 -2.13 -65.93 19.65
CA SER A 35 -2.66 -65.54 18.34
C SER A 35 -3.61 -64.35 18.40
N PHE A 36 -3.66 -63.60 17.30
CA PHE A 36 -4.57 -62.48 17.07
C PHE A 36 -4.91 -62.42 15.58
N GLY A 37 -6.19 -62.57 15.25
CA GLY A 37 -6.63 -62.73 13.85
C GLY A 37 -5.91 -63.91 13.18
N THR A 38 -5.21 -63.66 12.08
CA THR A 38 -4.42 -64.66 11.35
C THR A 38 -2.97 -64.78 11.86
N GLN A 39 -2.51 -63.86 12.71
CA GLN A 39 -1.16 -63.88 13.26
C GLN A 39 -1.08 -64.83 14.45
N SER A 40 0.02 -65.56 14.57
CA SER A 40 0.26 -66.42 15.73
C SER A 40 1.73 -66.71 15.95
N VAL A 41 2.13 -66.87 17.20
CA VAL A 41 3.52 -67.14 17.61
C VAL A 41 3.52 -68.24 18.67
N ASN A 42 4.40 -69.23 18.52
CA ASN A 42 4.61 -70.25 19.55
C ASN A 42 5.43 -69.65 20.69
N VAL A 43 5.01 -69.87 21.93
CA VAL A 43 5.73 -69.41 23.12
C VAL A 43 6.84 -70.42 23.45
N PRO A 44 8.12 -70.02 23.42
CA PRO A 44 9.25 -70.91 23.64
C PRO A 44 9.20 -71.65 24.98
N ARG A 45 9.89 -72.80 25.04
CA ARG A 45 9.97 -73.62 26.26
C ARG A 45 11.02 -73.12 27.25
N ASP A 46 11.97 -72.31 26.81
CA ASP A 46 13.05 -71.73 27.61
C ASP A 46 12.61 -70.54 28.47
N GLY A 47 11.36 -70.10 28.32
CA GLY A 47 10.78 -69.01 29.11
C GLY A 47 10.99 -67.62 28.54
N SER A 48 11.62 -67.48 27.36
CA SER A 48 11.77 -66.18 26.71
C SER A 48 10.42 -65.57 26.33
N ASP A 49 10.35 -64.25 26.35
CA ASP A 49 9.19 -63.49 25.90
C ASP A 49 8.99 -63.60 24.39
N VAL A 50 7.74 -63.51 23.94
CA VAL A 50 7.38 -63.32 22.54
C VAL A 50 6.42 -62.15 22.39
N SER A 51 6.51 -61.46 21.26
CA SER A 51 5.68 -60.29 20.98
C SER A 51 4.75 -60.51 19.79
N LEU A 52 3.56 -59.91 19.85
CA LEU A 52 2.56 -59.88 18.79
C LEU A 52 2.07 -58.43 18.62
N THR A 53 2.37 -57.83 17.47
CA THR A 53 1.99 -56.45 17.15
C THR A 53 0.70 -56.43 16.34
N THR A 54 -0.17 -55.49 16.70
CA THR A 54 -1.48 -55.22 16.08
C THR A 54 -1.54 -53.75 15.66
N GLY A 55 -2.61 -53.34 14.98
CA GLY A 55 -2.83 -51.92 14.68
C GLY A 55 -2.97 -51.03 15.94
N HIS A 56 -3.31 -51.61 17.09
CA HIS A 56 -3.56 -50.91 18.34
C HIS A 56 -2.38 -50.94 19.33
N GLY A 57 -1.35 -51.74 19.06
CA GLY A 57 -0.24 -51.90 20.00
C GLY A 57 0.41 -53.27 19.98
N THR A 58 1.32 -53.50 20.92
CA THR A 58 2.12 -54.73 21.00
C THR A 58 1.90 -55.47 22.31
N LEU A 59 1.49 -56.73 22.23
CA LEU A 59 1.43 -57.67 23.36
C LEU A 59 2.77 -58.41 23.45
N THR A 60 3.40 -58.43 24.61
CA THR A 60 4.55 -59.28 24.93
C THR A 60 4.16 -60.25 26.03
N ILE A 61 4.37 -61.55 25.84
CA ILE A 61 3.97 -62.60 26.78
C ILE A 61 5.02 -63.70 26.85
N ASN A 62 5.20 -64.28 28.03
CA ASN A 62 6.13 -65.37 28.26
C ASN A 62 5.42 -66.68 28.59
N ARG A 63 6.21 -67.75 28.77
CA ARG A 63 5.70 -69.09 29.04
C ARG A 63 4.91 -69.20 30.34
N SER A 64 5.26 -68.41 31.35
CA SER A 64 4.54 -68.35 32.64
C SER A 64 3.24 -67.56 32.58
N GLY A 65 2.90 -67.00 31.40
CA GLY A 65 1.69 -66.21 31.16
C GLY A 65 1.77 -64.77 31.63
N GLN A 66 2.91 -64.33 32.19
CA GLN A 66 3.14 -62.91 32.43
C GLN A 66 3.17 -62.17 31.10
N TYR A 67 2.40 -61.08 31.02
CA TYR A 67 2.31 -60.27 29.81
C TYR A 67 2.39 -58.77 30.10
N THR A 68 2.79 -58.02 29.08
CA THR A 68 2.62 -56.57 28.95
C THR A 68 1.95 -56.25 27.61
N PHE A 69 1.08 -55.24 27.59
CA PHE A 69 0.50 -54.71 26.36
C PHE A 69 0.67 -53.20 26.34
N LEU A 70 1.38 -52.68 25.35
CA LEU A 70 1.55 -51.25 25.13
C LEU A 70 0.60 -50.78 24.02
N ALA A 71 -0.32 -49.88 24.34
CA ALA A 71 -1.41 -49.43 23.47
C ALA A 71 -1.05 -48.20 22.62
N ASN A 72 0.06 -48.26 21.88
CA ASN A 72 0.64 -47.14 21.12
C ASN A 72 0.62 -47.35 19.59
N GLY A 73 -0.30 -48.18 19.09
CA GLY A 73 -0.46 -48.39 17.66
C GLY A 73 -1.34 -47.32 17.03
N ALA A 74 -1.18 -47.08 15.73
CA ALA A 74 -1.93 -46.04 15.01
C ALA A 74 -3.46 -46.13 15.11
N ALA A 75 -4.02 -47.34 15.34
CA ALA A 75 -5.46 -47.51 15.56
C ALA A 75 -5.90 -47.21 17.00
N SER A 76 -4.96 -47.15 17.95
CA SER A 76 -5.22 -46.65 19.31
C SER A 76 -5.15 -45.13 19.34
N GLU A 77 -4.14 -44.52 18.72
CA GLU A 77 -4.03 -43.04 18.58
C GLU A 77 -5.18 -42.40 17.78
N ALA A 78 -6.01 -43.22 17.12
CA ALA A 78 -7.16 -42.75 16.36
C ALA A 78 -8.48 -42.74 17.16
N LEU A 79 -8.44 -43.24 18.40
CA LEU A 79 -9.58 -43.39 19.29
C LEU A 79 -9.84 -42.07 20.01
N ALA A 80 -10.98 -41.46 19.73
CA ALA A 80 -11.36 -40.24 20.43
C ALA A 80 -11.54 -40.46 21.94
N VAL A 81 -11.61 -39.36 22.69
CA VAL A 81 -11.75 -39.40 24.16
C VAL A 81 -12.88 -40.31 24.63
N GLY A 82 -12.52 -41.35 25.40
CA GLY A 82 -13.47 -42.32 25.94
C GLY A 82 -14.02 -43.34 24.92
N GLU A 83 -13.64 -43.25 23.65
CA GLU A 83 -13.86 -44.32 22.68
C GLU A 83 -13.08 -45.56 23.12
N THR A 84 -13.64 -46.75 22.85
CA THR A 84 -13.00 -48.00 23.26
C THR A 84 -12.81 -48.95 22.09
N ALA A 85 -11.63 -49.55 22.02
CA ALA A 85 -11.34 -50.68 21.14
C ALA A 85 -11.16 -51.95 21.97
N THR A 86 -11.75 -53.05 21.54
CA THR A 86 -11.59 -54.34 22.22
C THR A 86 -10.80 -55.30 21.34
N LEU A 87 -9.66 -55.78 21.85
CA LEU A 87 -8.82 -56.78 21.24
C LEU A 87 -9.01 -58.11 21.95
N VAL A 88 -9.18 -59.18 21.19
CA VAL A 88 -9.29 -60.54 21.73
C VAL A 88 -8.12 -61.36 21.21
N PHE A 89 -7.16 -61.63 22.09
CA PHE A 89 -6.07 -62.56 21.84
C PHE A 89 -6.51 -63.96 22.26
N GLN A 90 -6.15 -64.96 21.46
CA GLN A 90 -6.36 -66.36 21.83
C GLN A 90 -5.04 -67.00 22.20
N TYR A 91 -4.99 -67.67 23.34
CA TYR A 91 -3.81 -68.41 23.76
C TYR A 91 -4.12 -69.86 24.11
N ASP A 92 -3.15 -70.72 23.82
CA ASP A 92 -3.20 -72.13 24.15
C ASP A 92 -2.70 -72.30 25.59
N LEU A 93 -3.63 -72.52 26.52
CA LEU A 93 -3.30 -72.87 27.90
C LEU A 93 -2.93 -74.35 27.96
N VAL A 94 -1.67 -74.62 28.30
CA VAL A 94 -1.12 -75.96 28.47
C VAL A 94 -1.05 -76.29 29.97
N ILE A 95 -1.84 -77.27 30.39
CA ILE A 95 -1.85 -77.78 31.76
C ILE A 95 -0.89 -78.96 31.84
N LEU A 96 0.09 -78.86 32.73
CA LEU A 96 1.12 -79.85 32.95
C LEU A 96 0.76 -80.77 34.13
N SER A 97 1.39 -81.94 34.17
CA SER A 97 1.39 -82.82 35.35
C SER A 97 1.99 -82.10 36.56
N LEU A 98 1.77 -82.59 37.78
CA LEU A 98 2.30 -81.99 39.01
C LEU A 98 3.84 -81.82 39.01
N LEU A 99 4.56 -82.64 38.25
CA LEU A 99 6.02 -82.57 38.09
C LEU A 99 6.45 -81.72 36.88
N GLY A 100 5.52 -81.12 36.13
CA GLY A 100 5.80 -80.26 34.97
C GLY A 100 6.25 -80.99 33.68
N LEU A 101 6.37 -82.33 33.68
CA LEU A 101 7.00 -83.06 32.58
C LEU A 101 6.07 -83.48 31.43
N LEU A 102 4.76 -83.60 31.68
CA LEU A 102 3.79 -84.06 30.67
C LEU A 102 2.63 -83.07 30.53
N THR A 103 2.18 -82.83 29.30
CA THR A 103 0.91 -82.14 29.05
C THR A 103 -0.26 -83.05 29.41
N VAL A 104 -1.08 -82.60 30.35
CA VAL A 104 -2.27 -83.30 30.84
C VAL A 104 -3.52 -82.81 30.11
N ALA A 105 -3.55 -81.53 29.72
CA ALA A 105 -4.62 -80.97 28.91
C ALA A 105 -4.16 -79.70 28.18
N GLN A 106 -4.85 -79.38 27.08
CA GLN A 106 -4.73 -78.11 26.38
C GLN A 106 -6.12 -77.49 26.22
N ARG A 107 -6.21 -76.18 26.39
CA ARG A 107 -7.46 -75.41 26.27
C ARG A 107 -7.16 -74.10 25.54
N ASN A 108 -8.08 -73.70 24.67
CA ASN A 108 -8.01 -72.38 24.05
C ASN A 108 -8.72 -71.39 24.98
N VAL A 109 -8.06 -70.30 25.30
CA VAL A 109 -8.52 -69.30 26.25
C VAL A 109 -8.36 -67.92 25.64
N LEU A 110 -9.18 -66.98 26.09
CA LEU A 110 -9.19 -65.61 25.59
C LEU A 110 -8.52 -64.68 26.59
N LEU A 111 -7.66 -63.80 26.09
CA LEU A 111 -7.26 -62.56 26.75
C LEU A 111 -7.94 -61.41 26.02
N THR A 112 -8.91 -60.78 26.66
CA THR A 112 -9.60 -59.60 26.15
C THR A 112 -8.96 -58.34 26.71
N LEU A 113 -8.48 -57.47 25.83
CA LEU A 113 -7.94 -56.16 26.17
C LEU A 113 -8.88 -55.08 25.68
N THR A 114 -9.30 -54.19 26.58
CA THR A 114 -10.06 -52.98 26.23
C THR A 114 -9.15 -51.77 26.33
N ILE A 115 -8.98 -51.07 25.22
CA ILE A 115 -8.23 -49.82 25.12
C ILE A 115 -9.23 -48.68 25.20
N THR A 116 -8.98 -47.67 26.02
CA THR A 116 -9.74 -46.42 26.06
C THR A 116 -8.90 -45.29 25.48
N GLY A 117 -9.43 -44.61 24.47
CA GLY A 117 -8.80 -43.46 23.82
C GLY A 117 -8.71 -42.24 24.73
N THR A 118 -7.73 -41.38 24.51
CA THR A 118 -7.63 -40.05 25.11
C THR A 118 -7.83 -38.99 24.05
N ASN A 119 -7.39 -37.77 24.31
CA ASN A 119 -7.57 -36.67 23.37
C ASN A 119 -6.20 -36.23 22.89
N ASP A 120 -6.00 -36.26 21.60
CA ASP A 120 -4.91 -35.64 20.92
C ASP A 120 -5.29 -34.21 20.52
N GLN A 121 -4.32 -33.31 20.58
CA GLN A 121 -4.56 -31.94 20.14
C GLN A 121 -4.47 -31.85 18.62
N PRO A 122 -5.25 -30.96 17.98
CA PRO A 122 -5.10 -30.71 16.57
C PRO A 122 -3.71 -30.13 16.27
N THR A 123 -3.33 -30.19 15.01
CA THR A 123 -2.04 -29.71 14.48
C THR A 123 -2.26 -28.90 13.22
N VAL A 124 -1.43 -27.88 12.98
CA VAL A 124 -1.45 -27.12 11.71
C VAL A 124 -0.65 -27.90 10.66
N THR A 125 -1.24 -28.17 9.50
CA THR A 125 -0.58 -28.94 8.43
C THR A 125 -0.10 -28.06 7.27
N ALA A 126 -0.80 -26.98 6.96
CA ALA A 126 -0.41 -26.01 5.95
C ALA A 126 -1.11 -24.67 6.14
N PHE A 127 -0.49 -23.58 5.69
CA PHE A 127 -1.13 -22.27 5.62
C PHE A 127 -0.47 -21.39 4.57
N SER A 128 -1.18 -20.35 4.17
CA SER A 128 -0.67 -19.30 3.29
C SER A 128 -0.97 -17.93 3.87
N ASN A 129 -0.07 -16.98 3.65
CA ASN A 129 -0.31 -15.57 3.96
C ASN A 129 -1.15 -14.91 2.86
N GLY A 130 -1.91 -13.88 3.23
CA GLY A 130 -2.65 -13.07 2.27
C GLY A 130 -1.80 -11.92 1.72
N ALA A 131 -2.13 -11.47 0.52
CA ALA A 131 -1.60 -10.22 -0.02
C ALA A 131 -2.69 -9.48 -0.80
N VAL A 132 -2.66 -8.16 -0.73
CA VAL A 132 -3.44 -7.26 -1.59
C VAL A 132 -2.54 -6.09 -2.02
N THR A 133 -2.85 -5.54 -3.18
CA THR A 133 -2.21 -4.32 -3.67
C THR A 133 -3.24 -3.21 -3.63
N GLU A 134 -2.81 -2.06 -3.16
CA GLU A 134 -3.56 -0.82 -3.24
C GLU A 134 -4.09 -0.53 -4.64
N ASP A 135 -5.24 0.14 -4.71
CA ASP A 135 -5.95 0.56 -5.93
C ASP A 135 -6.40 -0.57 -6.86
N ASN A 136 -6.08 -1.82 -6.54
CA ASN A 136 -6.50 -2.98 -7.32
C ASN A 136 -8.02 -3.22 -7.25
N ALA A 137 -8.71 -2.68 -6.24
CA ALA A 137 -10.16 -2.70 -6.13
C ALA A 137 -10.71 -1.56 -5.26
N SER A 138 -11.89 -1.06 -5.60
CA SER A 138 -12.60 -0.01 -4.83
C SER A 138 -14.07 -0.39 -4.65
N PRO A 139 -14.67 -0.21 -3.45
CA PRO A 139 -14.13 0.53 -2.31
C PRO A 139 -13.22 -0.29 -1.39
N ASN A 140 -13.02 -1.59 -1.64
CA ASN A 140 -12.29 -2.45 -0.71
C ASN A 140 -11.40 -3.44 -1.44
N LEU A 141 -10.24 -3.67 -0.85
CA LEU A 141 -9.30 -4.72 -1.21
C LEU A 141 -9.67 -5.99 -0.46
N SER A 142 -9.48 -7.14 -1.10
CA SER A 142 -9.73 -8.43 -0.46
C SER A 142 -8.84 -9.52 -1.01
N THR A 143 -8.55 -10.51 -0.16
CA THR A 143 -7.85 -11.74 -0.54
C THR A 143 -8.41 -12.91 0.26
N THR A 144 -8.44 -14.08 -0.35
CA THR A 144 -8.96 -15.31 0.26
C THR A 144 -7.89 -16.38 0.21
N VAL A 145 -7.57 -16.95 1.36
CA VAL A 145 -6.64 -18.06 1.51
C VAL A 145 -7.15 -19.00 2.60
N SER A 146 -6.42 -20.08 2.90
CA SER A 146 -6.87 -21.13 3.82
C SER A 146 -5.76 -21.56 4.77
N VAL A 147 -6.18 -22.09 5.93
CA VAL A 147 -5.33 -22.81 6.87
C VAL A 147 -5.85 -24.23 7.00
N ASN A 148 -4.94 -25.19 6.90
CA ASN A 148 -5.23 -26.60 7.06
C ASN A 148 -4.74 -27.07 8.43
N PHE A 149 -5.58 -27.87 9.07
CA PHE A 149 -5.34 -28.52 10.33
C PHE A 149 -5.52 -30.03 10.15
N SER A 150 -4.98 -30.81 11.07
CA SER A 150 -5.30 -32.22 11.22
C SER A 150 -5.49 -32.59 12.67
N ASP A 151 -6.43 -33.49 12.91
CA ASP A 151 -6.54 -34.21 14.18
C ASP A 151 -6.41 -35.71 13.94
N ILE A 152 -5.73 -36.41 14.84
CA ILE A 152 -5.57 -37.86 14.75
C ILE A 152 -6.80 -38.59 15.31
N ASP A 153 -7.54 -37.97 16.23
CA ASP A 153 -8.80 -38.46 16.76
C ASP A 153 -9.88 -38.44 15.69
N THR A 154 -10.30 -39.62 15.23
CA THR A 154 -11.10 -39.75 13.99
C THR A 154 -12.55 -39.32 14.12
N ARG A 155 -13.02 -39.05 15.35
CA ARG A 155 -14.39 -38.64 15.65
C ARG A 155 -14.50 -37.18 16.04
N ASP A 156 -13.38 -36.47 16.08
CA ASP A 156 -13.36 -35.07 16.46
C ASP A 156 -13.91 -34.21 15.32
N VAL A 157 -14.45 -33.05 15.67
CA VAL A 157 -14.95 -32.07 14.70
C VAL A 157 -14.39 -30.73 15.10
N LEU A 158 -13.48 -30.22 14.28
CA LEU A 158 -12.79 -28.97 14.52
C LEU A 158 -13.73 -27.79 14.31
N SER A 159 -13.77 -26.93 15.32
CA SER A 159 -14.37 -25.61 15.25
C SER A 159 -13.28 -24.55 15.12
N TYR A 160 -13.59 -23.44 14.41
CA TYR A 160 -12.60 -22.42 14.08
C TYR A 160 -13.00 -21.06 14.64
N SER A 161 -12.02 -20.32 15.13
CA SER A 161 -12.15 -18.93 15.56
C SER A 161 -10.99 -18.10 15.03
N GLN A 162 -11.19 -16.78 14.98
CA GLN A 162 -10.13 -15.85 14.57
C GLN A 162 -10.09 -14.66 15.53
N THR A 163 -8.90 -14.10 15.72
CA THR A 163 -8.70 -12.85 16.47
C THR A 163 -7.65 -12.01 15.75
N LYS A 164 -7.92 -10.71 15.60
CA LYS A 164 -6.93 -9.76 15.09
C LYS A 164 -5.82 -9.57 16.13
N THR A 165 -4.59 -9.78 15.70
CA THR A 165 -3.40 -9.75 16.57
C THR A 165 -2.65 -8.42 16.44
N SER A 166 -2.51 -7.88 15.24
CA SER A 166 -1.88 -6.57 15.01
C SER A 166 -2.28 -5.92 13.68
N GLY A 167 -1.91 -4.65 13.50
CA GLY A 167 -2.14 -3.87 12.27
C GLY A 167 -3.00 -2.63 12.48
N THR A 168 -2.79 -1.61 11.67
CA THR A 168 -3.42 -0.28 11.81
C THR A 168 -4.35 0.11 10.65
N LEU A 169 -4.43 -0.70 9.59
CA LEU A 169 -5.23 -0.38 8.40
C LEU A 169 -6.74 -0.58 8.63
N GLY A 170 -7.12 -1.20 9.75
CA GLY A 170 -8.52 -1.42 10.10
C GLY A 170 -9.18 -2.56 9.32
N GLY A 171 -8.40 -3.40 8.65
CA GLY A 171 -8.92 -4.56 7.96
C GLY A 171 -9.48 -5.62 8.91
N THR A 172 -10.39 -6.42 8.38
CA THR A 172 -11.11 -7.48 9.08
C THR A 172 -10.88 -8.82 8.38
N LEU A 173 -10.97 -9.91 9.15
CA LEU A 173 -10.89 -11.27 8.65
C LEU A 173 -12.18 -12.00 9.01
N SER A 174 -12.83 -12.56 7.99
CA SER A 174 -14.03 -13.38 8.14
C SER A 174 -13.70 -14.82 7.76
N LEU A 175 -14.02 -15.77 8.63
CA LEU A 175 -13.94 -17.19 8.32
C LEU A 175 -15.07 -17.58 7.36
N LEU A 176 -14.75 -18.39 6.37
CA LEU A 176 -15.70 -19.02 5.44
C LEU A 176 -16.01 -20.45 5.90
N SER A 177 -16.90 -21.13 5.17
CA SER A 177 -17.24 -22.53 5.39
C SER A 177 -15.99 -23.40 5.56
N SER A 178 -15.96 -24.15 6.65
CA SER A 178 -14.97 -25.18 6.90
C SER A 178 -15.37 -26.48 6.21
N ASN A 179 -14.37 -27.18 5.65
CA ASN A 179 -14.53 -28.58 5.30
C ASN A 179 -13.94 -29.37 6.46
N ASP A 180 -14.82 -29.86 7.33
CA ASP A 180 -14.48 -30.91 8.27
C ASP A 180 -15.52 -32.02 8.14
N SER A 181 -15.08 -33.18 7.66
CA SER A 181 -15.96 -34.31 7.32
C SER A 181 -15.91 -35.46 8.33
N GLY A 182 -15.24 -35.30 9.49
CA GLY A 182 -15.32 -36.25 10.62
C GLY A 182 -15.06 -37.71 10.25
N THR A 183 -14.24 -37.99 9.23
CA THR A 183 -13.98 -39.35 8.73
C THR A 183 -12.49 -39.53 8.41
N SER A 184 -11.82 -40.32 9.26
CA SER A 184 -10.46 -40.88 9.12
C SER A 184 -9.36 -39.90 8.69
N GLY A 185 -8.74 -39.26 9.68
CA GLY A 185 -7.57 -38.38 9.53
C GLY A 185 -7.86 -36.88 9.56
N ASN A 186 -9.06 -36.49 10.00
CA ASN A 186 -9.60 -35.14 10.23
C ASN A 186 -8.77 -33.98 9.69
N ALA A 187 -8.57 -33.97 8.37
CA ALA A 187 -7.95 -32.87 7.67
C ALA A 187 -8.97 -31.73 7.57
N GLY A 188 -9.00 -30.88 8.58
CA GLY A 188 -9.85 -29.71 8.64
C GLY A 188 -9.24 -28.56 7.84
N SER A 189 -9.99 -27.98 6.91
CA SER A 189 -9.56 -26.77 6.19
C SER A 189 -10.54 -25.64 6.46
N VAL A 190 -10.02 -24.50 6.93
CA VAL A 190 -10.79 -23.26 7.08
C VAL A 190 -10.26 -22.22 6.10
N SER A 191 -11.14 -21.75 5.21
CA SER A 191 -10.85 -20.60 4.35
C SER A 191 -11.23 -19.31 5.07
N TYR A 192 -10.52 -18.22 4.79
CA TYR A 192 -10.84 -16.91 5.31
C TYR A 192 -10.68 -15.84 4.24
N THR A 193 -11.50 -14.80 4.32
CA THR A 193 -11.37 -13.60 3.50
C THR A 193 -10.94 -12.44 4.38
N TYR A 194 -9.80 -11.85 4.03
CA TYR A 194 -9.40 -10.55 4.53
C TYR A 194 -10.03 -9.44 3.69
N ARG A 195 -10.45 -8.35 4.33
CA ARG A 195 -11.00 -7.17 3.67
C ARG A 195 -10.53 -5.89 4.35
N VAL A 196 -10.12 -4.90 3.55
CA VAL A 196 -9.76 -3.56 4.03
C VAL A 196 -10.25 -2.50 3.05
N ALA A 197 -10.60 -1.32 3.55
CA ALA A 197 -11.02 -0.22 2.69
C ALA A 197 -9.82 0.31 1.89
N ASN A 198 -9.99 0.53 0.59
CA ASN A 198 -8.91 1.10 -0.25
C ASN A 198 -8.51 2.49 0.25
N SER A 199 -9.48 3.29 0.69
CA SER A 199 -9.19 4.61 1.27
C SER A 199 -8.29 4.57 2.52
N ALA A 200 -8.22 3.43 3.22
CA ALA A 200 -7.36 3.26 4.38
C ALA A 200 -5.91 2.92 4.00
N THR A 201 -5.62 2.72 2.70
CA THR A 201 -4.28 2.37 2.21
C THR A 201 -3.56 3.52 1.53
N GLN A 202 -4.27 4.57 1.07
CA GLN A 202 -3.79 5.66 0.15
C GLN A 202 -2.59 6.46 0.64
N PHE A 203 -2.12 6.21 1.86
CA PHE A 203 -0.93 6.85 2.38
C PHE A 203 0.36 6.04 2.10
N LEU A 204 0.23 4.81 1.59
CA LEU A 204 1.33 3.90 1.33
C LEU A 204 1.95 4.20 -0.04
N ALA A 205 3.16 4.77 -0.02
CA ALA A 205 3.90 5.04 -1.26
C ALA A 205 4.16 3.77 -2.09
N ALA A 206 4.52 3.95 -3.36
CA ALA A 206 4.84 2.87 -4.28
C ALA A 206 5.80 1.82 -3.67
N GLY A 207 5.31 0.57 -3.51
CA GLY A 207 6.08 -0.53 -2.95
C GLY A 207 6.28 -0.49 -1.42
N GLN A 208 5.78 0.54 -0.72
CA GLN A 208 5.67 0.54 0.73
C GLN A 208 4.67 -0.53 1.15
N THR A 209 5.00 -1.28 2.20
CA THR A 209 4.10 -2.32 2.72
C THR A 209 3.61 -2.01 4.12
N ALA A 210 2.36 -2.34 4.39
CA ALA A 210 1.80 -2.46 5.73
C ALA A 210 1.23 -3.86 5.95
N THR A 211 1.31 -4.36 7.18
CA THR A 211 0.88 -5.72 7.50
C THR A 211 -0.19 -5.73 8.59
N GLU A 212 -1.18 -6.60 8.44
CA GLU A 212 -2.11 -6.94 9.51
C GLU A 212 -2.00 -8.43 9.81
N THR A 213 -2.04 -8.80 11.09
CA THR A 213 -1.90 -10.20 11.51
C THR A 213 -3.13 -10.66 12.27
N PHE A 214 -3.49 -11.92 12.06
CA PHE A 214 -4.63 -12.57 12.68
C PHE A 214 -4.23 -13.96 13.15
N THR A 215 -4.70 -14.36 14.32
CA THR A 215 -4.54 -15.72 14.82
C THR A 215 -5.81 -16.51 14.51
N ILE A 216 -5.68 -17.62 13.76
CA ILE A 216 -6.75 -18.58 13.50
C ILE A 216 -6.53 -19.78 14.41
N THR A 217 -7.55 -20.16 15.16
CA THR A 217 -7.49 -21.27 16.12
C THR A 217 -8.50 -22.34 15.76
N ALA A 218 -8.04 -23.58 15.62
CA ALA A 218 -8.86 -24.78 15.60
C ALA A 218 -9.00 -25.34 17.04
N ASN A 219 -10.19 -25.81 17.37
CA ASN A 219 -10.53 -26.45 18.64
C ASN A 219 -11.30 -27.74 18.37
N ASP A 220 -10.87 -28.83 18.99
CA ASP A 220 -11.41 -30.19 18.80
C ASP A 220 -12.73 -30.47 19.56
N GLY A 221 -13.13 -29.56 20.46
CA GLY A 221 -14.31 -29.69 21.32
C GLY A 221 -14.06 -30.49 22.60
N ASN A 222 -12.88 -31.10 22.74
CA ASN A 222 -12.48 -32.00 23.81
C ASN A 222 -11.34 -31.46 24.69
N GLY A 223 -10.78 -30.30 24.30
CA GLY A 223 -9.83 -29.53 25.12
C GLY A 223 -8.51 -29.23 24.43
N GLY A 224 -8.23 -29.85 23.27
CA GLY A 224 -7.09 -29.54 22.43
C GLY A 224 -7.36 -28.36 21.50
N THR A 225 -6.30 -27.60 21.24
CA THR A 225 -6.34 -26.46 20.31
C THR A 225 -5.05 -26.35 19.53
N ALA A 226 -5.15 -25.80 18.32
CA ALA A 226 -4.03 -25.45 17.47
C ALA A 226 -4.26 -24.04 16.92
N SER A 227 -3.23 -23.21 16.93
CA SER A 227 -3.31 -21.84 16.43
C SER A 227 -2.27 -21.57 15.35
N GLN A 228 -2.67 -20.85 14.31
CA GLN A 228 -1.79 -20.34 13.27
C GLN A 228 -1.93 -18.83 13.14
N VAL A 229 -0.81 -18.11 13.18
CA VAL A 229 -0.79 -16.68 12.84
C VAL A 229 -0.68 -16.53 11.34
N VAL A 230 -1.65 -15.85 10.74
CA VAL A 230 -1.62 -15.48 9.32
C VAL A 230 -1.36 -14.00 9.19
N THR A 231 -0.52 -13.63 8.22
CA THR A 231 -0.20 -12.24 7.91
C THR A 231 -0.83 -11.87 6.58
N VAL A 232 -1.44 -10.69 6.51
CA VAL A 232 -1.86 -10.08 5.26
C VAL A 232 -0.97 -8.87 4.99
N THR A 233 -0.30 -8.88 3.85
CA THR A 233 0.54 -7.77 3.39
C THR A 233 -0.23 -6.91 2.39
N VAL A 234 -0.35 -5.62 2.69
CA VAL A 234 -0.87 -4.60 1.78
C VAL A 234 0.32 -3.88 1.18
N THR A 235 0.42 -3.87 -0.16
CA THR A 235 1.48 -3.15 -0.89
C THR A 235 0.89 -1.90 -1.53
N GLY A 236 1.49 -0.75 -1.25
CA GLY A 236 1.08 0.54 -1.78
C GLY A 236 1.41 0.72 -3.25
N THR A 237 0.63 1.57 -3.91
CA THR A 237 0.85 2.03 -5.29
C THR A 237 1.23 3.50 -5.28
N ASN A 238 1.57 4.05 -6.45
CA ASN A 238 1.87 5.48 -6.55
C ASN A 238 0.59 6.25 -6.83
N ASP A 239 0.24 7.17 -5.94
CA ASP A 239 -0.71 8.23 -6.20
C ASP A 239 -0.03 9.38 -6.93
N ARG A 240 -0.78 10.15 -7.73
CA ARG A 240 -0.21 11.33 -8.41
C ARG A 240 -0.34 12.54 -7.51
N PRO A 241 0.63 13.47 -7.54
CA PRO A 241 0.45 14.74 -6.87
C PRO A 241 -0.73 15.51 -7.47
N THR A 242 -1.26 16.45 -6.70
CA THR A 242 -2.40 17.29 -7.05
C THR A 242 -2.08 18.75 -6.78
N VAL A 243 -2.65 19.68 -7.56
CA VAL A 243 -2.51 21.12 -7.32
C VAL A 243 -3.53 21.53 -6.26
N THR A 244 -3.08 22.21 -5.20
CA THR A 244 -3.98 22.68 -4.12
C THR A 244 -4.30 24.17 -4.22
N SER A 245 -3.34 24.99 -4.65
CA SER A 245 -3.54 26.44 -4.87
C SER A 245 -2.37 27.04 -5.64
N PHE A 246 -2.55 28.27 -6.14
CA PHE A 246 -1.48 29.01 -6.83
C PHE A 246 -1.74 30.52 -6.78
N SER A 247 -0.71 31.31 -7.11
CA SER A 247 -0.78 32.76 -7.22
C SER A 247 -0.16 33.25 -8.53
N ASN A 248 -0.84 34.22 -9.14
CA ASN A 248 -0.38 34.94 -10.31
C ASN A 248 0.43 36.17 -9.91
N GLY A 249 1.23 36.68 -10.84
CA GLY A 249 2.05 37.86 -10.67
C GLY A 249 1.47 39.07 -11.39
N ALA A 250 1.77 40.26 -10.90
CA ALA A 250 1.54 41.50 -11.61
C ALA A 250 2.69 42.48 -11.37
N VAL A 251 3.02 43.24 -12.41
CA VAL A 251 3.93 44.39 -12.35
C VAL A 251 3.35 45.53 -13.17
N THR A 252 3.71 46.74 -12.81
CA THR A 252 3.50 47.94 -13.62
C THR A 252 4.86 48.36 -14.15
N GLU A 253 4.92 48.83 -15.40
CA GLU A 253 6.15 49.35 -15.95
C GLU A 253 6.60 50.67 -15.29
N ASP A 254 7.70 51.21 -15.78
CA ASP A 254 8.39 52.40 -15.24
C ASP A 254 8.84 52.23 -13.80
N ALA A 255 9.32 51.02 -13.47
CA ALA A 255 10.00 50.83 -12.20
C ALA A 255 11.29 51.66 -12.17
N THR A 256 11.68 52.06 -10.96
CA THR A 256 12.95 52.74 -10.70
C THR A 256 14.18 51.83 -10.90
N SER A 257 13.95 50.54 -11.12
CA SER A 257 14.95 49.49 -11.40
C SER A 257 14.92 49.13 -12.88
N PRO A 258 16.07 48.76 -13.50
CA PRO A 258 16.11 48.31 -14.89
C PRO A 258 15.28 47.04 -15.16
N GLU A 259 14.86 46.32 -14.10
CA GLU A 259 13.97 45.17 -14.18
C GLU A 259 12.71 45.37 -13.32
N LEU A 260 11.58 44.90 -13.85
CA LEU A 260 10.33 44.67 -13.12
C LEU A 260 10.36 43.28 -12.48
N SER A 261 9.84 43.15 -11.26
CA SER A 261 9.79 41.85 -10.58
C SER A 261 8.52 41.65 -9.76
N THR A 262 8.05 40.40 -9.73
CA THR A 262 6.95 39.94 -8.87
C THR A 262 7.16 38.47 -8.49
N ILE A 263 6.36 37.93 -7.60
CA ILE A 263 6.42 36.53 -7.19
C ILE A 263 5.20 35.79 -7.72
N VAL A 264 5.42 34.58 -8.24
CA VAL A 264 4.38 33.59 -8.52
C VAL A 264 4.64 32.36 -7.67
N SER A 265 3.58 31.65 -7.28
CA SER A 265 3.72 30.44 -6.47
C SER A 265 2.68 29.39 -6.82
N ALA A 266 2.99 28.13 -6.51
CA ALA A 266 2.06 27.01 -6.60
C ALA A 266 2.27 26.07 -5.40
N ASN A 267 1.17 25.53 -4.90
CA ASN A 267 1.12 24.54 -3.84
C ASN A 267 0.57 23.24 -4.43
N PHE A 268 1.15 22.12 -3.98
CA PHE A 268 0.82 20.78 -4.40
C PHE A 268 0.62 19.88 -3.16
N SER A 269 -0.10 18.79 -3.34
CA SER A 269 -0.21 17.74 -2.33
C SER A 269 -0.05 16.36 -2.94
N ASP A 270 0.66 15.49 -2.24
CA ASP A 270 0.68 14.06 -2.50
C ASP A 270 0.19 13.30 -1.26
N ILE A 271 -0.64 12.29 -1.47
CA ILE A 271 -1.17 11.49 -0.35
C ILE A 271 -0.15 10.44 0.12
N ASP A 272 0.78 10.05 -0.75
CA ASP A 272 1.84 9.10 -0.45
C ASP A 272 2.83 9.66 0.57
N THR A 273 2.99 8.96 1.69
CA THR A 273 3.72 9.48 2.87
C THR A 273 5.24 9.54 2.71
N ARG A 274 5.80 8.92 1.67
CA ARG A 274 7.26 8.83 1.44
C ARG A 274 7.73 9.55 0.17
N ASP A 275 6.80 10.17 -0.54
CA ASP A 275 7.14 10.87 -1.77
C ASP A 275 7.79 12.21 -1.43
N VAL A 276 8.61 12.72 -2.35
CA VAL A 276 9.24 14.04 -2.21
C VAL A 276 9.13 14.74 -3.54
N LEU A 277 8.36 15.82 -3.56
CA LEU A 277 8.09 16.59 -4.75
C LEU A 277 9.31 17.42 -5.16
N SER A 278 9.63 17.29 -6.44
CA SER A 278 10.58 18.15 -7.14
C SER A 278 9.83 19.08 -8.09
N TYR A 279 10.35 20.29 -8.28
CA TYR A 279 9.67 21.33 -9.07
C TYR A 279 10.48 21.73 -10.29
N SER A 280 9.77 22.01 -11.37
CA SER A 280 10.32 22.60 -12.58
C SER A 280 9.36 23.67 -13.11
N GLN A 281 9.87 24.56 -13.98
CA GLN A 281 9.06 25.55 -14.67
C GLN A 281 9.46 25.65 -16.14
N THR A 282 8.49 25.91 -17.01
CA THR A 282 8.73 26.19 -18.43
C THR A 282 7.90 27.40 -18.84
N LYS A 283 8.49 28.31 -19.63
CA LYS A 283 7.76 29.41 -20.25
C LYS A 283 6.79 28.87 -21.30
N THR A 284 5.52 29.20 -21.16
CA THR A 284 4.43 28.70 -21.99
C THR A 284 4.04 29.71 -23.07
N SER A 285 3.98 31.00 -22.73
CA SER A 285 3.68 32.07 -23.70
C SER A 285 4.17 33.45 -23.23
N GLY A 286 4.10 34.44 -24.12
CA GLY A 286 4.49 35.82 -23.86
C GLY A 286 5.74 36.24 -24.65
N THR A 287 5.83 37.52 -24.99
CA THR A 287 6.88 38.08 -25.87
C THR A 287 7.76 39.12 -25.18
N LEU A 288 7.50 39.45 -23.91
CA LEU A 288 8.27 40.45 -23.18
C LEU A 288 9.67 39.95 -22.77
N GLY A 289 9.91 38.65 -22.89
CA GLY A 289 11.21 38.03 -22.59
C GLY A 289 11.46 37.81 -21.10
N GLY A 290 10.41 37.89 -20.27
CA GLY A 290 10.51 37.63 -18.85
C GLY A 290 10.82 36.16 -18.55
N THR A 291 11.38 35.94 -17.37
CA THR A 291 11.87 34.64 -16.88
C THR A 291 11.46 34.40 -15.43
N LEU A 292 11.35 33.13 -15.05
CA LEU A 292 11.19 32.71 -13.67
C LEU A 292 12.50 32.13 -13.13
N SER A 293 12.91 32.60 -11.94
CA SER A 293 14.02 32.04 -11.17
C SER A 293 13.50 31.52 -9.84
N LEU A 294 13.97 30.34 -9.42
CA LEU A 294 13.54 29.72 -8.15
C LEU A 294 13.85 30.66 -6.99
N LEU A 295 12.81 31.02 -6.22
CA LEU A 295 12.96 31.80 -4.99
C LEU A 295 13.06 30.87 -3.79
N SER A 296 12.12 29.94 -3.68
CA SER A 296 12.07 28.95 -2.62
C SER A 296 11.23 27.75 -3.02
N SER A 297 11.53 26.60 -2.42
CA SER A 297 10.72 25.40 -2.48
C SER A 297 10.76 24.71 -1.13
N ASN A 298 9.65 24.10 -0.73
CA ASN A 298 9.58 23.24 0.45
C ASN A 298 8.78 21.98 0.13
N ASP A 299 9.25 20.86 0.66
CA ASP A 299 8.48 19.65 0.83
C ASP A 299 9.02 18.93 2.07
N SER A 300 8.13 18.53 2.98
CA SER A 300 8.51 17.83 4.21
C SER A 300 8.71 16.33 4.02
N GLY A 301 8.24 15.73 2.91
CA GLY A 301 8.36 14.28 2.69
C GLY A 301 7.71 13.43 3.78
N THR A 302 6.68 13.96 4.44
CA THR A 302 5.93 13.30 5.52
C THR A 302 4.44 13.59 5.38
N SER A 303 3.63 12.51 5.36
CA SER A 303 2.16 12.44 5.44
C SER A 303 1.34 13.61 4.90
N GLY A 304 0.80 13.43 3.69
CA GLY A 304 -0.04 14.42 3.02
C GLY A 304 0.77 15.55 2.38
N ASN A 305 1.95 15.22 1.85
CA ASN A 305 3.04 16.06 1.33
C ASN A 305 2.56 17.38 0.73
N ALA A 306 2.32 18.35 1.60
CA ALA A 306 2.00 19.71 1.20
C ALA A 306 3.30 20.38 0.77
N GLY A 307 3.55 20.35 -0.53
CA GLY A 307 4.71 20.97 -1.13
C GLY A 307 4.39 22.34 -1.70
N SER A 308 5.29 23.30 -1.59
CA SER A 308 5.15 24.60 -2.24
C SER A 308 6.41 25.03 -2.98
N VAL A 309 6.20 25.81 -4.03
CA VAL A 309 7.28 26.44 -4.78
C VAL A 309 6.91 27.88 -5.12
N SER A 310 7.87 28.77 -4.99
CA SER A 310 7.77 30.17 -5.38
C SER A 310 8.90 30.53 -6.33
N TYR A 311 8.56 31.30 -7.37
CA TYR A 311 9.52 31.82 -8.33
C TYR A 311 9.45 33.36 -8.36
N THR A 312 10.60 33.99 -8.50
CA THR A 312 10.67 35.41 -8.86
C THR A 312 10.60 35.54 -10.37
N TYR A 313 9.58 36.26 -10.84
CA TYR A 313 9.51 36.74 -12.21
C TYR A 313 10.38 37.98 -12.38
N ARG A 314 11.13 38.05 -13.48
CA ARG A 314 11.90 39.23 -13.89
C ARG A 314 11.71 39.50 -15.37
N VAL A 315 11.54 40.76 -15.72
CA VAL A 315 11.54 41.25 -17.10
C VAL A 315 12.22 42.62 -17.15
N ALA A 316 12.96 42.90 -18.22
CA ALA A 316 13.59 44.21 -18.39
C ALA A 316 12.52 45.29 -18.58
N ASN A 317 12.63 46.42 -17.86
CA ASN A 317 11.71 47.55 -18.02
C ASN A 317 11.70 48.05 -19.46
N SER A 318 12.86 48.08 -20.13
CA SER A 318 12.97 48.48 -21.54
C SER A 318 12.16 47.59 -22.50
N ALA A 319 11.84 46.36 -22.11
CA ALA A 319 11.03 45.44 -22.92
C ALA A 319 9.53 45.71 -22.81
N THR A 320 9.09 46.64 -21.95
CA THR A 320 7.67 46.91 -21.69
C THR A 320 7.22 48.28 -22.20
N GLN A 321 8.13 49.26 -22.34
CA GLN A 321 7.87 50.69 -22.63
C GLN A 321 7.01 51.00 -23.87
N PHE A 322 6.62 50.01 -24.66
CA PHE A 322 5.73 50.22 -25.79
C PHE A 322 4.24 50.17 -25.39
N LEU A 323 3.93 49.86 -24.12
CA LEU A 323 2.60 49.65 -23.59
C LEU A 323 1.99 50.98 -23.11
N ALA A 324 0.99 51.51 -23.82
CA ALA A 324 0.31 52.73 -23.37
C ALA A 324 -0.37 52.56 -21.99
N ALA A 325 -0.75 53.68 -21.37
CA ALA A 325 -1.39 53.70 -20.06
C ALA A 325 -2.60 52.74 -19.95
N GLY A 326 -2.50 51.75 -19.06
CA GLY A 326 -3.54 50.74 -18.83
C GLY A 326 -3.60 49.62 -19.89
N GLN A 327 -2.78 49.67 -20.94
CA GLN A 327 -2.55 48.52 -21.82
C GLN A 327 -1.87 47.41 -21.02
N THR A 328 -2.23 46.16 -21.29
CA THR A 328 -1.61 45.02 -20.63
C THR A 328 -0.96 44.06 -21.63
N ALA A 329 0.12 43.42 -21.17
CA ALA A 329 0.71 42.27 -21.81
C ALA A 329 0.88 41.15 -20.76
N THR A 330 0.83 39.90 -21.21
CA THR A 330 0.91 38.74 -20.31
C THR A 330 2.01 37.78 -20.73
N GLU A 331 2.63 37.18 -19.73
CA GLU A 331 3.49 36.01 -19.90
C GLU A 331 2.96 34.86 -19.03
N THR A 332 3.02 33.64 -19.54
CA THR A 332 2.54 32.46 -18.81
C THR A 332 3.65 31.43 -18.66
N PHE A 333 3.65 30.74 -17.53
CA PHE A 333 4.63 29.73 -17.18
C PHE A 333 3.91 28.51 -16.59
N THR A 334 4.29 27.32 -17.02
CA THR A 334 3.82 26.07 -16.41
C THR A 334 4.80 25.64 -15.33
N ILE A 335 4.32 25.54 -14.09
CA ILE A 335 5.04 24.95 -12.95
C ILE A 335 4.61 23.48 -12.82
N THR A 336 5.57 22.56 -12.76
CA THR A 336 5.31 21.13 -12.65
C THR A 336 5.93 20.56 -11.38
N ALA A 337 5.14 19.85 -10.58
CA ALA A 337 5.60 18.99 -9.50
C ALA A 337 5.73 17.55 -9.99
N ASN A 338 6.78 16.86 -9.56
CA ASN A 338 7.07 15.45 -9.87
C ASN A 338 7.44 14.72 -8.57
N ASP A 339 6.81 13.58 -8.32
CA ASP A 339 6.93 12.79 -7.10
C ASP A 339 8.15 11.85 -7.04
N GLY A 340 8.89 11.73 -8.16
CA GLY A 340 10.04 10.82 -8.30
C GLY A 340 9.69 9.38 -8.65
N ASN A 341 8.41 9.03 -8.64
CA ASN A 341 7.87 7.68 -8.87
C ASN A 341 7.02 7.58 -10.15
N GLY A 342 6.90 8.67 -10.91
CA GLY A 342 6.27 8.71 -12.24
C GLY A 342 4.95 9.49 -12.27
N GLY A 343 4.49 10.01 -11.13
CA GLY A 343 3.39 10.95 -11.05
C GLY A 343 3.86 12.40 -11.15
N THR A 344 3.00 13.21 -11.76
CA THR A 344 3.25 14.64 -11.99
C THR A 344 1.96 15.43 -11.95
N ALA A 345 2.04 16.65 -11.44
CA ALA A 345 0.98 17.66 -11.48
C ALA A 345 1.52 18.96 -12.07
N SER A 346 0.70 19.72 -12.80
CA SER A 346 1.14 20.97 -13.42
C SER A 346 0.12 22.08 -13.23
N GLN A 347 0.61 23.29 -13.04
CA GLN A 347 -0.19 24.51 -12.89
C GLN A 347 0.38 25.63 -13.77
N VAL A 348 -0.49 26.31 -14.52
CA VAL A 348 -0.11 27.51 -15.28
C VAL A 348 -0.27 28.74 -14.39
N VAL A 349 0.78 29.54 -14.28
CA VAL A 349 0.76 30.86 -13.63
C VAL A 349 0.93 31.96 -14.67
N THR A 350 0.25 33.07 -14.47
CA THR A 350 0.26 34.23 -15.37
C THR A 350 0.92 35.41 -14.67
N VAL A 351 1.76 36.14 -15.39
CA VAL A 351 2.25 37.45 -14.99
C VAL A 351 1.67 38.50 -15.93
N THR A 352 0.99 39.50 -15.36
CA THR A 352 0.43 40.64 -16.11
C THR A 352 1.33 41.87 -15.93
N VAL A 353 1.75 42.46 -17.03
CA VAL A 353 2.44 43.75 -17.07
C VAL A 353 1.45 44.83 -17.50
N THR A 354 1.31 45.89 -16.71
CA THR A 354 0.46 47.05 -17.03
C THR A 354 1.33 48.23 -17.46
N GLY A 355 0.98 48.83 -18.59
CA GLY A 355 1.65 50.03 -19.11
C GLY A 355 1.30 51.31 -18.37
N THR A 356 2.22 52.26 -18.39
CA THR A 356 2.09 53.65 -17.91
C THR A 356 2.06 54.60 -19.10
N ASN A 357 1.89 55.90 -18.86
CA ASN A 357 1.98 56.89 -19.93
C ASN A 357 3.38 57.47 -19.94
N ASP A 358 4.11 57.25 -21.01
CA ASP A 358 5.33 57.98 -21.30
C ASP A 358 5.01 59.37 -21.84
N ARG A 359 5.93 60.32 -21.67
CA ARG A 359 5.72 61.68 -22.19
C ARG A 359 6.25 61.77 -23.62
N PRO A 360 5.54 62.42 -24.55
CA PRO A 360 6.09 62.70 -25.87
C PRO A 360 7.40 63.49 -25.78
N THR A 361 8.37 63.11 -26.60
CA THR A 361 9.68 63.76 -26.68
C THR A 361 9.82 64.49 -28.02
N VAL A 362 10.51 65.63 -28.03
CA VAL A 362 10.86 66.34 -29.27
C VAL A 362 12.09 65.69 -29.87
N THR A 363 11.99 65.19 -31.11
CA THR A 363 13.10 64.54 -31.81
C THR A 363 13.89 65.51 -32.69
N SER A 364 13.22 66.53 -33.23
CA SER A 364 13.86 67.60 -33.99
C SER A 364 12.95 68.82 -34.12
N PHE A 365 13.53 69.98 -34.41
CA PHE A 365 12.79 71.19 -34.70
C PHE A 365 13.53 72.04 -35.75
N SER A 366 12.78 72.83 -36.50
CA SER A 366 13.27 73.81 -37.46
C SER A 366 12.81 75.19 -37.06
N ASN A 367 13.78 76.06 -36.78
CA ASN A 367 13.50 77.48 -36.57
C ASN A 367 13.25 78.18 -37.91
N GLY A 368 12.47 79.25 -37.85
CA GLY A 368 12.18 80.12 -38.98
C GLY A 368 12.87 81.46 -38.81
N ALA A 369 13.17 82.11 -39.93
CA ALA A 369 13.70 83.46 -39.96
C ALA A 369 13.02 84.25 -41.08
N VAL A 370 12.81 85.54 -40.84
CA VAL A 370 12.36 86.50 -41.84
C VAL A 370 13.32 87.68 -41.83
N THR A 371 13.48 88.33 -42.98
CA THR A 371 14.33 89.52 -43.11
C THR A 371 13.44 90.74 -43.31
N GLU A 372 13.72 91.81 -42.57
CA GLU A 372 13.08 93.10 -42.79
C GLU A 372 13.32 93.60 -44.23
N ASP A 373 12.44 94.45 -44.74
CA ASP A 373 12.50 95.01 -46.10
C ASP A 373 12.40 93.99 -47.25
N ALA A 374 11.72 92.86 -47.02
CA ALA A 374 11.32 91.99 -48.12
C ALA A 374 10.36 92.72 -49.07
N THR A 375 10.38 92.35 -50.36
CA THR A 375 9.49 92.94 -51.38
C THR A 375 8.00 92.61 -51.16
N SER A 376 7.70 91.67 -50.25
CA SER A 376 6.34 91.30 -49.84
C SER A 376 5.91 92.15 -48.64
N PRO A 377 4.68 92.68 -48.61
CA PRO A 377 4.16 93.45 -47.47
C PRO A 377 3.92 92.61 -46.20
N GLU A 378 3.96 91.28 -46.31
CA GLU A 378 3.83 90.34 -45.18
C GLU A 378 5.07 89.42 -45.17
N LEU A 379 5.72 89.30 -44.01
CA LEU A 379 6.87 88.42 -43.82
C LEU A 379 6.39 87.07 -43.30
N SER A 380 6.81 85.97 -43.94
CA SER A 380 6.44 84.64 -43.45
C SER A 380 7.58 83.63 -43.54
N THR A 381 7.54 82.66 -42.63
CA THR A 381 8.44 81.50 -42.60
C THR A 381 7.67 80.29 -42.08
N ILE A 382 8.15 79.10 -42.41
CA ILE A 382 7.64 77.86 -41.81
C ILE A 382 8.54 77.50 -40.64
N VAL A 383 7.92 77.05 -39.55
CA VAL A 383 8.58 76.40 -38.42
C VAL A 383 7.96 75.02 -38.24
N SER A 384 8.76 74.04 -37.84
CA SER A 384 8.28 72.66 -37.68
C SER A 384 8.95 71.98 -36.49
N ALA A 385 8.26 71.00 -35.92
CA ALA A 385 8.81 70.12 -34.90
C ALA A 385 8.34 68.68 -35.14
N ASN A 386 9.23 67.74 -34.88
CA ASN A 386 8.95 66.31 -34.87
C ASN A 386 8.99 65.80 -33.44
N PHE A 387 8.09 64.87 -33.14
CA PHE A 387 7.89 64.27 -31.84
C PHE A 387 7.92 62.74 -31.97
N SER A 388 8.20 62.08 -30.87
CA SER A 388 8.02 60.63 -30.74
C SER A 388 7.45 60.31 -29.38
N ASP A 389 6.57 59.32 -29.34
CA ASP A 389 6.14 58.66 -28.12
C ASP A 389 6.43 57.17 -28.22
N ILE A 390 6.98 56.60 -27.15
CA ILE A 390 7.29 55.17 -27.13
C ILE A 390 6.01 54.34 -26.98
N ASP A 391 4.94 54.93 -26.42
CA ASP A 391 3.63 54.32 -26.27
C ASP A 391 2.95 54.07 -27.62
N THR A 392 2.75 52.80 -27.96
CA THR A 392 2.28 52.41 -29.30
C THR A 392 0.80 52.65 -29.57
N ARG A 393 0.03 53.04 -28.56
CA ARG A 393 -1.40 53.35 -28.68
C ARG A 393 -1.75 54.80 -28.35
N ASP A 394 -0.75 55.62 -28.05
CA ASP A 394 -0.97 57.03 -27.78
C ASP A 394 -1.37 57.76 -29.08
N VAL A 395 -1.96 58.94 -28.93
CA VAL A 395 -2.27 59.84 -30.05
C VAL A 395 -1.76 61.22 -29.69
N LEU A 396 -0.89 61.78 -30.53
CA LEU A 396 -0.25 63.06 -30.27
C LEU A 396 -1.22 64.21 -30.58
N SER A 397 -1.33 65.14 -29.62
CA SER A 397 -2.08 66.39 -29.79
C SER A 397 -1.14 67.59 -29.70
N TYR A 398 -1.36 68.57 -30.59
CA TYR A 398 -0.47 69.72 -30.72
C TYR A 398 -1.20 71.01 -30.38
N SER A 399 -0.56 71.86 -29.59
CA SER A 399 -1.01 73.22 -29.32
C SER A 399 0.18 74.16 -29.27
N GLN A 400 -0.08 75.45 -29.43
CA GLN A 400 0.96 76.47 -29.44
C GLN A 400 0.53 77.68 -28.62
N THR A 401 1.50 78.37 -28.03
CA THR A 401 1.29 79.62 -27.31
C THR A 401 2.50 80.50 -27.51
N LYS A 402 2.28 81.79 -27.79
CA LYS A 402 3.36 82.77 -27.88
C LYS A 402 3.93 83.02 -26.48
N THR A 403 5.20 82.67 -26.26
CA THR A 403 5.85 82.79 -24.96
C THR A 403 6.60 84.12 -24.79
N SER A 404 7.12 84.70 -25.87
CA SER A 404 7.87 85.96 -25.85
C SER A 404 7.93 86.63 -27.24
N GLY A 405 8.57 87.80 -27.33
CA GLY A 405 8.85 88.51 -28.58
C GLY A 405 8.03 89.81 -28.77
N THR A 406 8.65 90.82 -29.39
CA THR A 406 8.08 92.15 -29.65
C THR A 406 7.27 92.23 -30.95
N LEU A 407 7.56 91.35 -31.90
CA LEU A 407 6.88 91.28 -33.19
C LEU A 407 5.44 90.80 -33.02
N GLY A 408 4.46 91.48 -33.63
CA GLY A 408 3.02 91.18 -33.53
C GLY A 408 2.56 89.92 -34.27
N GLY A 409 3.49 89.13 -34.81
CA GLY A 409 3.19 88.01 -35.68
C GLY A 409 2.41 86.87 -35.03
N THR A 410 1.76 86.07 -35.88
CA THR A 410 0.93 84.92 -35.52
C THR A 410 1.51 83.64 -36.11
N LEU A 411 1.27 82.50 -35.45
CA LEU A 411 1.51 81.17 -36.00
C LEU A 411 0.16 80.59 -36.41
N SER A 412 0.06 80.07 -37.64
CA SER A 412 -1.12 79.35 -38.14
C SER A 412 -0.73 77.92 -38.48
N LEU A 413 -1.54 76.93 -38.06
CA LEU A 413 -1.26 75.52 -38.33
C LEU A 413 -1.24 75.30 -39.85
N LEU A 414 -0.10 74.81 -40.35
CA LEU A 414 0.05 74.45 -41.77
C LEU A 414 -0.29 72.97 -41.97
N SER A 415 0.27 72.10 -41.13
CA SER A 415 0.02 70.67 -41.15
C SER A 415 0.35 70.04 -39.79
N SER A 416 -0.35 68.96 -39.48
CA SER A 416 -0.01 68.05 -38.38
C SER A 416 -0.17 66.62 -38.88
N ASN A 417 0.72 65.74 -38.45
CA ASN A 417 0.64 64.31 -38.73
C ASN A 417 0.87 63.53 -37.43
N ASP A 418 0.18 62.41 -37.32
CA ASP A 418 0.43 61.39 -36.32
C ASP A 418 0.43 60.05 -37.04
N SER A 419 1.58 59.38 -37.07
CA SER A 419 1.78 58.20 -37.94
C SER A 419 1.23 56.90 -37.35
N GLY A 420 0.74 56.90 -36.11
CA GLY A 420 -0.05 55.81 -35.50
C GLY A 420 0.55 54.39 -35.59
N THR A 421 1.84 54.26 -35.88
CA THR A 421 2.55 52.99 -36.03
C THR A 421 3.89 53.07 -35.29
N SER A 422 4.28 51.95 -34.67
CA SER A 422 5.41 51.75 -33.74
C SER A 422 6.34 52.94 -33.49
N GLY A 423 6.28 53.52 -32.28
CA GLY A 423 7.08 54.67 -31.85
C GLY A 423 6.40 56.04 -32.04
N ASN A 424 5.08 56.01 -32.29
CA ASN A 424 4.15 57.15 -32.40
C ASN A 424 4.82 58.45 -32.86
N ALA A 425 5.44 58.39 -34.04
CA ALA A 425 6.16 59.52 -34.59
C ALA A 425 5.17 60.56 -35.11
N GLY A 426 5.29 61.77 -34.60
CA GLY A 426 4.41 62.88 -34.89
C GLY A 426 5.17 64.07 -35.48
N SER A 427 4.50 64.91 -36.25
CA SER A 427 5.08 66.15 -36.74
C SER A 427 4.04 67.26 -36.79
N VAL A 428 4.45 68.49 -36.52
CA VAL A 428 3.63 69.68 -36.70
C VAL A 428 4.42 70.78 -37.39
N SER A 429 3.77 71.47 -38.32
CA SER A 429 4.33 72.63 -39.02
C SER A 429 3.37 73.81 -38.90
N TYR A 430 3.92 74.99 -38.64
CA TYR A 430 3.19 76.24 -38.56
C TYR A 430 3.78 77.26 -39.53
N THR A 431 2.92 78.09 -40.11
CA THR A 431 3.34 79.29 -40.83
C THR A 431 3.37 80.44 -39.83
N TYR A 432 4.54 81.05 -39.62
CA TYR A 432 4.68 82.31 -38.91
C TYR A 432 4.47 83.46 -39.90
N ARG A 433 3.68 84.46 -39.52
CA ARG A 433 3.40 85.68 -40.31
C ARG A 433 3.52 86.92 -39.44
N VAL A 434 4.24 87.95 -39.87
CA VAL A 434 4.36 89.26 -39.21
C VAL A 434 4.19 90.40 -40.20
#